data_AF-A0A172TW42-F1
#
_entry.id   AF-A0A172TW42-F1
#
_cell.length_a   1.000
_cell.length_b   1.000
_cell.length_c   1.000
_cell.angle_alpha   90.00
_cell.angle_beta   90.00
_cell.angle_gamma   90.00
#
_symmetry.space_group_name_H-M   'P 1'
#
loop_
_entity.id
_entity.type
_entity.pdbx_description
1 polymer ?
#
loop_
_entity_poly.entity_id
_entity_poly.type
_entity_poly.pdbx_seq_one_letter_code
_entity_poly.pdbx_strand_id
1 'polypeptide(L)'
;MEQMQVQPTETTATDIVSEHYDTYKEVQQDILETETRKTRNAILIVAALLFGSDLLALLMANAVSGTNLLYILIVPVIFATIGIFALKQPLAAIITAIVLYVSLWAFNVYIYGGAQILSGLIMKAIAVTFLLMGLNHAREAVKARKNLKSA
;
A
#
# COMPACT_ATOMS: atom_id res chain seq x y z
N MET A 1 4.28 -24.56 -65.78
CA MET A 1 5.25 -25.10 -64.82
C MET A 1 5.74 -23.94 -63.99
N GLU A 2 5.19 -23.74 -62.81
CA GLU A 2 5.77 -22.82 -61.81
C GLU A 2 5.52 -23.49 -60.47
N GLN A 3 6.52 -24.23 -60.00
CA GLN A 3 6.49 -24.79 -58.66
C GLN A 3 6.84 -23.66 -57.70
N MET A 4 5.82 -23.22 -56.98
CA MET A 4 5.95 -22.27 -55.89
C MET A 4 6.69 -22.99 -54.75
N GLN A 5 8.00 -22.77 -54.67
CA GLN A 5 8.82 -23.23 -53.55
C GLN A 5 8.42 -22.45 -52.30
N VAL A 6 7.67 -23.10 -51.41
CA VAL A 6 7.47 -22.62 -50.04
C VAL A 6 8.77 -22.90 -49.30
N GLN A 7 9.60 -21.87 -49.13
CA GLN A 7 10.72 -21.91 -48.19
C GLN A 7 10.13 -22.07 -46.78
N PRO A 8 10.58 -23.03 -45.97
CA PRO A 8 10.22 -23.07 -44.57
C PRO A 8 10.95 -21.92 -43.90
N THR A 9 10.21 -20.92 -43.41
CA THR A 9 10.74 -19.86 -42.58
C THR A 9 11.33 -20.52 -41.34
N GLU A 10 12.66 -20.55 -41.22
CA GLU A 10 13.34 -20.87 -39.96
C GLU A 10 12.95 -19.78 -38.97
N THR A 11 11.91 -20.05 -38.18
CA THR A 11 11.61 -19.28 -36.96
C THR A 11 12.78 -19.49 -36.02
N THR A 12 13.79 -18.64 -36.13
CA THR A 12 15.05 -18.71 -35.39
C THR A 12 14.76 -18.67 -33.89
N ALA A 13 15.28 -19.66 -33.14
CA ALA A 13 15.10 -19.81 -31.71
C ALA A 13 15.40 -18.54 -30.88
N THR A 14 16.18 -17.60 -31.42
CA THR A 14 16.46 -16.28 -30.85
C THR A 14 15.22 -15.39 -30.73
N ASP A 15 14.28 -15.46 -31.67
CA ASP A 15 13.06 -14.63 -31.67
C ASP A 15 12.13 -15.06 -30.53
N ILE A 16 11.96 -16.38 -30.38
CA ILE A 16 11.15 -17.04 -29.34
C ILE A 16 11.67 -16.75 -27.92
N VAL A 17 12.99 -16.67 -27.75
CA VAL A 17 13.61 -16.35 -26.45
C VAL A 17 13.45 -14.87 -26.11
N SER A 18 13.54 -13.96 -27.09
CA SER A 18 13.34 -12.53 -26.87
C SER A 18 11.89 -12.19 -26.50
N GLU A 19 10.91 -12.78 -27.19
CA GLU A 19 9.49 -12.61 -26.89
C GLU A 19 9.14 -13.10 -25.47
N HIS A 20 9.72 -14.22 -25.04
CA HIS A 20 9.50 -14.74 -23.69
C HIS A 20 10.08 -13.84 -22.60
N TYR A 21 11.22 -13.21 -22.86
CA TYR A 21 11.87 -12.29 -21.93
C TYR A 21 11.11 -10.97 -21.80
N ASP A 22 10.65 -10.40 -22.93
CA ASP A 22 9.84 -9.18 -22.93
C ASP A 22 8.51 -9.39 -22.21
N THR A 23 7.85 -10.53 -22.47
CA THR A 23 6.63 -10.92 -21.75
C THR A 23 6.88 -11.05 -20.25
N TYR A 24 7.97 -11.68 -19.83
CA TYR A 24 8.31 -11.81 -18.40
C TYR A 24 8.52 -10.45 -17.75
N LYS A 25 9.22 -9.53 -18.42
CA LYS A 25 9.48 -8.18 -17.93
C LYS A 25 8.20 -7.37 -17.79
N GLU A 26 7.29 -7.45 -18.77
CA GLU A 26 5.98 -6.79 -18.72
C GLU A 26 5.16 -7.27 -17.53
N VAL A 27 5.05 -8.59 -17.34
CA VAL A 27 4.34 -9.18 -16.18
C VAL A 27 4.92 -8.70 -14.85
N GLN A 28 6.25 -8.63 -14.71
CA GLN A 28 6.88 -8.15 -13.48
C GLN A 28 6.67 -6.63 -13.26
N GLN A 29 6.60 -5.83 -14.32
CA GLN A 29 6.27 -4.41 -14.23
C GLN A 29 4.83 -4.20 -13.76
N ASP A 30 3.88 -4.96 -14.31
CA ASP A 30 2.48 -4.92 -13.91
C ASP A 30 2.26 -5.33 -12.46
N ILE A 31 2.96 -6.39 -12.01
CA ILE A 31 2.95 -6.80 -10.61
C ILE A 31 3.51 -5.67 -9.73
N LEU A 32 4.67 -5.10 -10.10
CA LEU A 32 5.29 -4.03 -9.34
C LEU A 32 4.34 -2.84 -9.18
N GLU A 33 3.71 -2.39 -10.26
CA GLU A 33 2.80 -1.26 -10.23
C GLU A 33 1.53 -1.57 -9.41
N THR A 34 0.93 -2.72 -9.65
CA THR A 34 -0.30 -3.16 -8.97
C THR A 34 -0.09 -3.26 -7.46
N GLU A 35 0.97 -3.94 -7.03
CA GLU A 35 1.28 -4.15 -5.62
C GLU A 35 1.70 -2.86 -4.91
N THR A 36 2.38 -1.96 -5.62
CA THR A 36 2.68 -0.61 -5.12
C THR A 36 1.41 0.21 -4.90
N ARG A 37 0.46 0.18 -5.85
CA ARG A 37 -0.84 0.87 -5.72
C ARG A 37 -1.69 0.29 -4.60
N LYS A 38 -1.70 -1.04 -4.42
CA LYS A 38 -2.39 -1.70 -3.29
C LYS A 38 -1.81 -1.28 -1.95
N THR A 39 -0.48 -1.20 -1.84
CA THR A 39 0.20 -0.72 -0.62
C THR A 39 -0.20 0.71 -0.28
N ARG A 40 -0.17 1.62 -1.27
CA ARG A 40 -0.67 3.00 -1.09
C ARG A 40 -2.11 3.02 -0.61
N ASN A 41 -2.98 2.29 -1.29
CA ASN A 41 -4.41 2.29 -0.98
C ASN A 41 -4.67 1.76 0.44
N ALA A 42 -3.93 0.74 0.90
CA ALA A 42 -4.02 0.25 2.27
C ALA A 42 -3.70 1.36 3.30
N ILE A 43 -2.62 2.13 3.08
CA ILE A 43 -2.24 3.25 3.97
C ILE A 43 -3.30 4.36 3.92
N LEU A 44 -3.86 4.66 2.74
CA LEU A 44 -4.92 5.67 2.60
C LEU A 44 -6.23 5.24 3.26
N ILE A 45 -6.57 3.96 3.20
CA ILE A 45 -7.74 3.42 3.92
C ILE A 45 -7.54 3.57 5.43
N VAL A 46 -6.33 3.31 5.94
CA VAL A 46 -6.01 3.55 7.36
C VAL A 46 -6.14 5.04 7.71
N ALA A 47 -5.65 5.94 6.86
CA ALA A 47 -5.83 7.39 7.04
C ALA A 47 -7.31 7.78 7.13
N ALA A 48 -8.14 7.24 6.23
CA ALA A 48 -9.57 7.49 6.21
C ALA A 48 -10.29 6.88 7.43
N LEU A 49 -9.87 5.70 7.89
CA LEU A 49 -10.40 5.07 9.10
C LEU A 49 -10.10 5.89 10.34
N LEU A 50 -8.86 6.39 10.48
CA LEU A 50 -8.46 7.26 11.59
C LEU A 50 -9.26 8.57 11.59
N PHE A 51 -9.37 9.21 10.42
CA PHE A 51 -10.18 10.42 10.29
C PHE A 51 -11.65 10.15 10.62
N GLY A 52 -12.21 9.07 10.09
CA GLY A 52 -13.60 8.68 10.32
C GLY A 52 -13.89 8.37 11.78
N SER A 53 -12.97 7.69 12.49
CA SER A 53 -13.12 7.43 13.93
C SER A 53 -13.09 8.71 14.75
N ASP A 54 -12.15 9.61 14.47
CA ASP A 54 -12.00 10.86 15.21
C ASP A 54 -13.17 11.82 14.94
N LEU A 55 -13.63 11.88 13.69
CA LEU A 55 -14.80 12.66 13.30
C LEU A 55 -16.07 12.14 13.99
N LEU A 56 -16.27 10.81 14.03
CA LEU A 56 -17.40 10.21 14.72
C LEU A 56 -17.35 10.50 16.23
N ALA A 57 -16.16 10.45 16.83
CA ALA A 57 -15.98 10.78 18.24
C ALA A 57 -16.34 12.26 18.53
N LEU A 58 -15.92 13.20 17.68
CA LEU A 58 -16.30 14.62 17.82
C LEU A 58 -17.80 14.85 17.65
N LEU A 59 -18.43 14.16 16.70
CA LEU A 59 -19.88 14.22 16.49
C LEU A 59 -20.64 13.72 17.72
N MET A 60 -20.23 12.57 18.28
CA MET A 60 -20.85 12.02 19.50
C MET A 60 -20.66 12.93 20.72
N ALA A 61 -19.54 13.65 20.79
CA ALA A 61 -19.26 14.61 21.85
C ALA A 61 -19.93 15.98 21.64
N ASN A 62 -20.67 16.20 20.53
CA ASN A 62 -21.16 17.51 20.11
C ASN A 62 -20.08 18.61 20.12
N ALA A 63 -18.84 18.22 19.83
CA ALA A 63 -17.66 19.07 19.93
C ALA A 63 -17.12 19.46 18.53
N VAL A 64 -17.97 19.45 17.51
CA VAL A 64 -17.56 19.82 16.14
C VAL A 64 -17.33 21.32 16.08
N SER A 65 -16.07 21.71 16.00
CA SER A 65 -15.62 23.08 15.79
C SER A 65 -14.55 23.11 14.70
N GLY A 66 -14.39 24.25 14.02
CA GLY A 66 -13.36 24.38 12.98
C GLY A 66 -11.95 24.08 13.50
N THR A 67 -11.67 24.49 14.75
CA THR A 67 -10.41 24.19 15.44
C THR A 67 -10.22 22.69 15.68
N ASN A 68 -11.24 21.99 16.16
CA ASN A 68 -11.16 20.54 16.40
C ASN A 68 -11.03 19.75 15.10
N LEU A 69 -11.69 20.20 14.03
CA LEU A 69 -11.54 19.61 12.69
C LEU A 69 -10.10 19.70 12.17
N LEU A 70 -9.43 20.84 12.38
CA LEU A 70 -8.02 20.99 12.02
C LEU A 70 -7.12 20.03 12.81
N TYR A 71 -7.37 19.85 14.11
CA TYR A 71 -6.59 18.94 14.94
C TYR A 71 -6.71 17.48 14.48
N ILE A 72 -7.93 17.00 14.20
CA ILE A 72 -8.12 15.60 13.77
C ILE A 72 -7.62 15.33 12.35
N LEU A 73 -7.36 16.37 11.55
CA LEU A 73 -6.86 16.23 10.18
C LEU A 73 -5.35 15.98 10.11
N ILE A 74 -4.60 16.33 11.16
CA ILE A 74 -3.14 16.24 11.20
C ILE A 74 -2.68 14.79 10.97
N VAL A 75 -3.22 13.84 11.73
CA VAL A 75 -2.81 12.43 11.66
C VAL A 75 -3.15 11.81 10.29
N PRO A 76 -4.39 11.92 9.77
CA PRO A 76 -4.75 11.45 8.44
C PRO A 76 -3.88 12.04 7.32
N VAL A 77 -3.54 13.33 7.39
CA VAL A 77 -2.65 13.96 6.40
C VAL A 77 -1.24 13.35 6.45
N ILE A 78 -0.71 13.07 7.65
CA ILE A 78 0.59 12.38 7.77
C ILE A 78 0.51 10.98 7.14
N PHE A 79 -0.53 10.20 7.44
CA PHE A 79 -0.69 8.89 6.79
C PHE A 79 -0.88 9.01 5.28
N ALA A 80 -1.60 10.02 4.79
CA ALA A 80 -1.78 10.26 3.36
C ALA A 80 -0.47 10.58 2.65
N THR A 81 0.40 11.41 3.27
CA THR A 81 1.73 11.70 2.72
C THR A 81 2.62 10.45 2.68
N ILE A 82 2.57 9.60 3.71
CA ILE A 82 3.24 8.29 3.71
C ILE A 82 2.66 7.38 2.62
N GLY A 83 1.34 7.40 2.41
CA GLY A 83 0.68 6.66 1.33
C GLY A 83 1.19 7.07 -0.05
N ILE A 84 1.33 8.38 -0.31
CA ILE A 84 1.92 8.89 -1.56
C ILE A 84 3.38 8.45 -1.68
N PHE A 85 4.14 8.48 -0.58
CA PHE A 85 5.52 8.01 -0.56
C PHE A 85 5.66 6.51 -0.90
N ALA A 86 4.62 5.70 -0.62
CA ALA A 86 4.59 4.29 -0.98
C ALA A 86 4.72 4.03 -2.49
N LEU A 87 4.37 5.00 -3.35
CA LEU A 87 4.58 4.90 -4.79
C LEU A 87 6.07 4.76 -5.18
N LYS A 88 6.97 5.34 -4.38
CA LYS A 88 8.42 5.27 -4.63
C LYS A 88 9.04 4.08 -3.91
N GLN A 89 8.68 3.89 -2.64
CA GLN A 89 9.26 2.89 -1.75
C GLN A 89 8.16 2.22 -0.89
N PRO A 90 7.44 1.23 -1.42
CA PRO A 90 6.26 0.67 -0.76
C PRO A 90 6.59 0.03 0.59
N LEU A 91 7.72 -0.69 0.69
CA LEU A 91 8.14 -1.38 1.90
C LEU A 91 8.58 -0.40 3.01
N ALA A 92 9.33 0.65 2.67
CA ALA A 92 9.69 1.68 3.64
C ALA A 92 8.44 2.40 4.14
N ALA A 93 7.54 2.80 3.24
CA ALA A 93 6.32 3.52 3.58
C ALA A 93 5.40 2.72 4.53
N ILE A 94 5.15 1.44 4.25
CA ILE A 94 4.26 0.64 5.10
C ILE A 94 4.86 0.38 6.48
N ILE A 95 6.19 0.18 6.58
CA ILE A 95 6.87 0.02 7.88
C ILE A 95 6.75 1.32 8.67
N THR A 96 6.99 2.48 8.04
CA THR A 96 6.82 3.78 8.69
C THR A 96 5.37 3.98 9.16
N ALA A 97 4.38 3.62 8.34
CA ALA A 97 2.97 3.70 8.71
C ALA A 97 2.63 2.80 9.92
N ILE A 98 3.14 1.57 9.96
CA ILE A 98 2.96 0.64 11.07
C ILE A 98 3.59 1.19 12.35
N VAL A 99 4.84 1.63 12.29
CA VAL A 99 5.53 2.19 13.46
C VAL A 99 4.79 3.41 13.99
N LEU A 100 4.41 4.34 13.10
CA LEU A 100 3.67 5.54 13.49
C LEU A 100 2.31 5.19 14.12
N TYR A 101 1.57 4.23 13.54
CA TYR A 101 0.29 3.78 14.07
C TYR A 101 0.43 3.21 15.48
N VAL A 102 1.41 2.32 15.69
CA VAL A 102 1.69 1.72 17.01
C VAL A 102 2.14 2.79 18.01
N SER A 103 2.98 3.74 17.59
CA SER A 103 3.40 4.87 18.43
C SER A 103 2.24 5.75 18.86
N LEU A 104 1.33 6.08 17.94
CA LEU A 104 0.12 6.85 18.27
C LEU A 104 -0.78 6.10 19.23
N TRP A 105 -0.92 4.79 19.07
CA TRP A 105 -1.69 3.97 19.99
C TRP A 105 -1.05 3.94 21.38
N ALA A 106 0.26 3.70 21.47
CA ALA A 106 1.00 3.72 22.73
C ALA A 106 0.92 5.08 23.43
N PHE A 107 1.02 6.17 22.66
CA PHE A 107 0.86 7.53 23.18
C PHE A 107 -0.53 7.76 23.79
N ASN A 108 -1.59 7.33 23.10
CA ASN A 108 -2.95 7.43 23.63
C ASN A 108 -3.13 6.62 24.93
N VAL A 109 -2.58 5.40 25.00
CA VAL A 109 -2.63 4.59 26.23
C VAL A 109 -1.87 5.26 27.37
N TYR A 110 -0.74 5.91 27.08
CA TYR A 110 0.04 6.64 28.08
C TYR A 110 -0.72 7.85 28.65
N ILE A 111 -1.40 8.63 27.80
CA ILE A 111 -2.11 9.85 28.22
C ILE A 111 -3.45 9.55 28.90
N TYR A 112 -4.23 8.61 28.36
CA TYR A 112 -5.62 8.37 28.78
C TYR A 112 -5.78 7.08 29.61
N GLY A 113 -4.69 6.34 29.85
CA GLY A 113 -4.66 5.14 30.67
C GLY A 113 -5.10 3.85 29.96
N GLY A 114 -5.02 2.74 30.69
CA GLY A 114 -5.25 1.38 30.18
C GLY A 114 -6.67 1.11 29.67
N ALA A 115 -7.67 1.89 30.09
CA ALA A 115 -9.04 1.77 29.58
C ALA A 115 -9.10 2.03 28.05
N GLN A 116 -8.19 2.85 27.51
CA GLN A 116 -8.09 3.08 26.07
C GLN A 116 -7.53 1.90 25.28
N ILE A 117 -7.06 0.84 25.94
CA ILE A 117 -6.63 -0.38 25.26
C ILE A 117 -7.85 -1.08 24.65
N LEU A 118 -8.93 -1.21 25.43
CA LEU A 118 -10.15 -1.94 25.07
C LEU A 118 -11.14 -1.11 24.25
N SER A 119 -11.11 0.23 24.37
CA SER A 119 -11.93 1.11 23.54
C SER A 119 -11.50 1.07 22.07
N GLY A 120 -12.45 1.17 21.15
CA GLY A 120 -12.18 1.24 19.71
C GLY A 120 -11.45 0.01 19.15
N LEU A 121 -11.50 -1.13 19.84
CA LEU A 121 -10.79 -2.36 19.46
C LEU A 121 -11.15 -2.82 18.04
N ILE A 122 -12.43 -2.65 17.65
CA ILE A 122 -12.91 -2.98 16.30
C ILE A 122 -12.17 -2.13 15.25
N MET A 123 -12.13 -0.81 15.43
CA MET A 123 -11.44 0.08 14.49
C MET A 123 -9.95 -0.22 14.43
N LYS A 124 -9.33 -0.54 15.58
CA LYS A 124 -7.92 -0.92 15.64
C LYS A 124 -7.65 -2.23 14.91
N ALA A 125 -8.51 -3.23 15.08
CA ALA A 125 -8.39 -4.51 14.40
C ALA A 125 -8.47 -4.32 12.87
N ILE A 126 -9.43 -3.53 12.40
CA ILE A 126 -9.59 -3.21 10.97
C ILE A 126 -8.34 -2.50 10.44
N ALA A 127 -7.84 -1.47 11.14
CA ALA A 127 -6.64 -0.75 10.74
C ALA A 127 -5.42 -1.68 10.66
N VAL A 128 -5.23 -2.56 11.64
CA VAL A 128 -4.13 -3.55 11.65
C VAL A 128 -4.26 -4.52 10.48
N THR A 129 -5.47 -5.01 10.17
CA THR A 129 -5.69 -5.88 9.00
C THR A 129 -5.26 -5.21 7.70
N PHE A 130 -5.64 -3.95 7.49
CA PHE A 130 -5.21 -3.20 6.30
C PHE A 130 -3.71 -2.99 6.26
N LEU A 131 -3.07 -2.68 7.39
CA LEU A 131 -1.62 -2.54 7.46
C LEU A 131 -0.88 -3.86 7.15
N LEU A 132 -1.38 -4.99 7.65
CA LEU A 132 -0.81 -6.31 7.36
C LEU A 132 -0.99 -6.71 5.90
N MET A 133 -2.16 -6.44 5.31
CA MET A 133 -2.39 -6.62 3.87
C MET A 133 -1.43 -5.75 3.04
N GLY A 134 -1.32 -4.46 3.39
CA GLY A 134 -0.38 -3.54 2.76
C GLY A 134 1.07 -4.00 2.86
N LEU A 135 1.46 -4.63 3.98
CA LEU A 135 2.81 -5.15 4.18
C LEU A 135 3.11 -6.33 3.25
N ASN A 136 2.14 -7.23 3.04
CA ASN A 136 2.29 -8.33 2.10
C ASN A 136 2.45 -7.81 0.66
N HIS A 137 1.59 -6.88 0.24
CA HIS A 137 1.68 -6.22 -1.07
C HIS A 137 3.03 -5.51 -1.25
N ALA A 138 3.51 -4.80 -0.23
CA ALA A 138 4.80 -4.12 -0.30
C ALA A 138 5.98 -5.08 -0.48
N ARG A 139 5.92 -6.27 0.15
CA ARG A 139 6.94 -7.31 -0.02
C ARG A 139 6.93 -7.88 -1.43
N GLU A 140 5.76 -8.10 -2.01
CA GLU A 140 5.61 -8.57 -3.40
C GLU A 140 6.13 -7.53 -4.39
N ALA A 141 5.81 -6.25 -4.21
CA ALA A 141 6.36 -5.17 -5.01
C ALA A 141 7.91 -5.13 -4.97
N VAL A 142 8.52 -5.32 -3.81
CA VAL A 142 10.00 -5.36 -3.70
C VAL A 142 10.58 -6.60 -4.40
N LYS A 143 9.92 -7.75 -4.31
CA LYS A 143 10.33 -8.96 -5.05
C LYS A 143 10.28 -8.75 -6.56
N ALA A 144 9.17 -8.23 -7.09
CA ALA A 144 9.03 -7.91 -8.51
C ALA A 144 10.10 -6.93 -9.00
N ARG A 145 10.38 -5.88 -8.20
CA ARG A 145 11.46 -4.93 -8.49
C ARG A 145 12.84 -5.58 -8.52
N LYS A 146 13.09 -6.56 -7.65
CA LYS A 146 14.36 -7.32 -7.65
C LYS A 146 14.47 -8.19 -8.91
N ASN A 147 13.40 -8.87 -9.29
CA ASN A 147 13.37 -9.71 -10.50
C ASN A 147 13.64 -8.87 -11.76
N LEU A 148 13.06 -7.67 -11.87
CA LEU A 148 13.31 -6.73 -12.98
C LEU A 148 14.75 -6.21 -13.07
N LYS A 149 15.51 -6.23 -11.97
CA LYS A 149 16.92 -5.81 -11.95
C LYS A 149 17.89 -6.96 -12.22
N SER A 150 17.42 -8.20 -12.05
CA SER A 150 18.21 -9.41 -12.22
C SER A 150 17.92 -10.14 -13.53
N ALA A 151 16.78 -9.84 -14.16
CA ALA A 151 16.54 -10.09 -15.58
C ALA A 151 17.40 -9.12 -16.39
#